data_AF-U2G2K3-F1
#
_entry.id   AF-U2G2K3-F1
#
_cell.length_a   1.000
_cell.length_b   1.000
_cell.length_c   1.000
_cell.angle_alpha   90.00
_cell.angle_beta   90.00
_cell.angle_gamma   90.00
#
_symmetry.space_group_name_H-M   'P 1'
#
loop_
_entity.id
_entity.type
_entity.pdbx_description
1 polymer ?
#
loop_
_entity_poly.entity_id
_entity_poly.type
_entity_poly.pdbx_seq_one_letter_code
_entity_poly.pdbx_strand_id
1 'polypeptide(L)' 'MRSSNPRSPADPERAPAWWQVVLSVASAFFGVQSSRVRRRDFTYGRPMHFIICALLMTGIVAVLFYVAVHLALTYLG' A
#
# COMPACT_ATOMS: atom_id res chain seq x y z
N MET A 1 25.69 29.38 -8.96
CA MET A 1 25.74 28.43 -7.82
C MET A 1 25.09 27.12 -8.25
N ARG A 2 25.62 26.00 -7.77
CA ARG A 2 25.66 24.66 -8.36
C ARG A 2 24.29 23.93 -8.51
N SER A 3 24.04 23.46 -9.73
CA SER A 3 23.22 22.33 -10.23
C SER A 3 22.26 21.56 -9.29
N SER A 4 20.98 21.52 -9.71
CA SER A 4 20.04 20.38 -9.76
C SER A 4 19.97 19.37 -8.60
N ASN A 5 18.78 19.25 -8.00
CA ASN A 5 18.25 17.93 -7.67
C ASN A 5 16.70 17.91 -7.75
N PRO A 6 16.10 17.16 -8.69
CA PRO A 6 14.65 17.10 -8.86
C PRO A 6 14.03 16.20 -7.79
N ARG A 7 12.92 16.64 -7.17
CA ARG A 7 12.02 15.84 -6.34
C ARG A 7 12.72 14.99 -5.25
N SER A 8 12.94 15.57 -4.06
CA SER A 8 13.07 14.74 -2.85
C SER A 8 11.67 14.30 -2.41
N PRO A 9 11.28 13.01 -2.50
CA PRO A 9 9.94 12.55 -2.11
C PRO A 9 9.84 12.26 -0.60
N ALA A 10 10.86 12.65 0.18
CA ALA A 10 11.03 12.23 1.56
C ALA A 10 11.28 13.42 2.49
N ASP A 11 10.38 14.40 2.45
CA ASP A 11 10.20 15.36 3.52
C ASP A 11 9.41 14.67 4.65
N PRO A 12 10.02 14.38 5.82
CA PRO A 12 9.37 13.66 6.91
C PRO A 12 8.23 14.44 7.58
N GLU A 13 8.09 15.75 7.33
CA GLU A 13 7.05 16.57 7.95
C GLU A 13 5.71 16.57 7.19
N ARG A 14 5.65 15.98 5.98
CA ARG A 14 4.41 15.93 5.20
C ARG A 14 3.70 14.59 5.37
N ALA A 15 2.39 14.66 5.61
CA ALA A 15 1.52 13.49 5.60
C ALA A 15 1.77 12.66 4.32
N PRO A 16 1.92 11.33 4.43
CA PRO A 16 2.26 10.50 3.28
C PRO A 16 1.18 10.60 2.22
N ALA A 17 1.59 10.84 0.97
CA ALA A 17 0.67 10.80 -0.17
C ALA A 17 0.05 9.40 -0.30
N TRP A 18 -1.19 9.32 -0.78
CA TRP A 18 -1.95 8.07 -0.93
C TRP A 18 -1.15 6.93 -1.61
N TRP A 19 -0.37 7.27 -2.64
CA TRP A 19 0.47 6.29 -3.35
C TRP A 19 1.63 5.74 -2.51
N GLN A 20 2.16 6.54 -1.57
CA GLN A 20 3.21 6.09 -0.67
C GLN A 20 2.69 5.08 0.36
N VAL A 21 1.42 5.21 0.76
CA VAL A 21 0.76 4.24 1.65
C VAL A 21 0.58 2.90 0.92
N VAL A 22 0.13 2.92 -0.34
CA VAL A 22 0.02 1.71 -1.17
C VAL A 22 1.36 0.99 -1.31
N LEU A 23 2.42 1.72 -1.66
CA LEU A 23 3.77 1.16 -1.76
C LEU A 23 4.29 0.63 -0.43
N SER A 24 3.98 1.30 0.67
CA SER A 24 4.36 0.83 2.00
C SER A 24 3.67 -0.49 2.35
N VAL A 25 2.35 -0.56 2.16
CA VAL A 25 1.56 -1.78 2.37
C VAL A 25 2.09 -2.91 1.49
N ALA A 26 2.33 -2.66 0.19
CA ALA A 26 2.92 -3.66 -0.70
C ALA A 26 4.31 -4.14 -0.21
N SER A 27 5.19 -3.21 0.18
CA SER A 27 6.51 -3.58 0.70
C SER A 27 6.44 -4.38 2.01
N ALA A 28 5.45 -4.10 2.87
CA ALA A 28 5.20 -4.86 4.09
C ALA A 28 4.69 -6.27 3.77
N PHE A 29 3.78 -6.40 2.80
CA PHE A 29 3.29 -7.70 2.32
C PHE A 29 4.42 -8.58 1.75
N PHE A 30 5.33 -8.00 0.97
CA PHE A 30 6.50 -8.72 0.44
C PHE A 30 7.65 -8.88 1.46
N GLY A 31 7.50 -8.34 2.68
CA GLY A 31 8.52 -8.41 3.73
C GLY A 31 9.75 -7.52 3.49
N VAL A 32 9.76 -6.68 2.45
CA VAL A 32 10.87 -5.80 2.06
C VAL A 32 10.77 -4.38 2.64
N GLN A 33 9.88 -4.18 3.63
CA GLN A 33 9.65 -2.87 4.24
C GLN A 33 10.86 -2.41 5.05
N SER A 34 11.45 -1.26 4.68
CA SER A 34 12.57 -0.66 5.41
C SER A 34 12.15 0.00 6.73
N SER A 35 13.08 0.08 7.69
CA SER A 35 12.86 0.71 9.00
C SER A 35 12.49 2.21 8.91
N ARG A 36 12.97 2.91 7.87
CA ARG A 36 12.64 4.31 7.58
C ARG A 36 11.19 4.48 7.15
N VAL A 37 10.69 3.60 6.28
CA VAL A 37 9.28 3.58 5.84
C VAL A 37 8.37 3.29 7.03
N ARG A 38 8.73 2.29 7.84
CA ARG A 38 8.02 1.95 9.08
C ARG A 38 7.95 3.13 10.06
N ARG A 39 9.08 3.78 10.35
CA ARG A 39 9.09 4.97 11.24
C ARG A 39 8.20 6.09 10.71
N ARG A 40 8.30 6.43 9.43
CA ARG A 40 7.45 7.48 8.84
C ARG A 40 5.96 7.16 9.01
N ASP A 41 5.58 5.92 8.73
CA ASP A 41 4.20 5.46 8.76
C ASP A 41 3.62 5.44 10.19
N PHE A 42 4.43 5.11 11.20
CA PHE A 42 4.02 5.12 12.61
C PHE A 42 4.19 6.47 13.32
N THR A 43 5.03 7.38 12.81
CA THR A 43 5.23 8.71 13.40
C THR A 43 4.25 9.75 12.84
N TYR A 44 3.90 9.67 11.56
CA TYR A 44 3.06 10.69 10.88
C TYR A 44 1.79 10.13 10.24
N GLY A 45 1.61 8.81 10.21
CA GLY A 45 0.43 8.18 9.61
C GLY A 45 -0.73 8.05 10.58
N ARG A 46 -1.95 8.42 10.15
CA ARG A 46 -3.18 8.14 10.91
C ARG A 46 -3.53 6.65 10.75
N PRO A 47 -3.68 5.87 11.85
CA PRO A 47 -3.94 4.42 11.80
C PRO A 47 -5.11 4.02 10.89
N MET A 48 -6.15 4.86 10.81
CA MET A 48 -7.31 4.61 9.96
C MET A 48 -7.00 4.43 8.47
N HIS A 49 -5.98 5.12 7.93
CA HIS A 49 -5.64 4.98 6.51
C HIS A 49 -5.10 3.57 6.21
N PHE A 50 -4.32 3.00 7.13
CA PHE A 50 -3.81 1.64 7.00
C PHE A 50 -4.92 0.60 7.10
N ILE A 51 -5.88 0.79 8.01
CA ILE A 51 -7.04 -0.10 8.17
C ILE A 51 -7.91 -0.09 6.91
N ILE A 52 -8.21 1.09 6.36
CA ILE A 52 -9.00 1.21 5.12
C ILE A 52 -8.25 0.55 3.96
N CYS A 53 -6.95 0.81 3.80
CA CYS A 53 -6.15 0.16 2.76
C CYS A 53 -6.12 -1.37 2.92
N ALA A 54 -5.99 -1.88 4.15
CA ALA A 54 -5.99 -3.32 4.41
C ALA A 54 -7.35 -3.96 4.07
N LEU A 55 -8.46 -3.33 4.47
CA LEU A 55 -9.80 -3.81 4.16
C LEU A 55 -10.08 -3.79 2.65
N LEU A 56 -9.67 -2.74 1.94
CA LEU A 56 -9.79 -2.66 0.49
C LEU A 56 -8.97 -3.76 -0.19
N MET A 57 -7.72 -3.96 0.21
CA MET A 57 -6.86 -5.01 -0.35
C MET A 57 -7.47 -6.41 -0.12
N THR A 58 -7.91 -6.70 1.09
CA THR A 58 -8.58 -7.97 1.43
C THR A 58 -9.86 -8.14 0.63
N GLY A 59 -10.67 -7.09 0.47
CA GLY A 59 -11.89 -7.12 -0.34
C GLY A 59 -11.61 -7.44 -1.81
N ILE A 60 -10.57 -6.84 -2.40
CA ILE A 60 -10.14 -7.12 -3.77
C ILE A 60 -9.77 -8.60 -3.92
N VAL A 61 -8.96 -9.14 -3.01
CA VAL A 61 -8.58 -10.57 -3.03
C VAL A 61 -9.81 -11.46 -2.91
N ALA A 62 -10.72 -11.18 -1.98
CA ALA A 62 -11.94 -11.96 -1.80
C ALA A 62 -12.81 -11.96 -3.06
N VAL A 63 -12.99 -10.81 -3.70
CA VAL A 63 -13.73 -10.69 -4.97
C VAL A 63 -13.05 -11.48 -6.09
N LEU A 64 -11.72 -11.40 -6.20
CA LEU A 64 -10.96 -12.18 -7.19
C LEU A 64 -11.18 -13.68 -7.03
N PHE A 65 -11.09 -14.19 -5.79
CA PHE A 65 -11.37 -15.60 -5.50
C PHE A 65 -12.81 -15.98 -5.81
N TYR A 66 -13.77 -15.15 -5.40
CA TYR A 66 -15.19 -15.39 -5.69
C TYR A 66 -15.46 -15.49 -7.19
N VAL A 67 -14.95 -14.54 -7.98
CA VAL A 67 -15.10 -14.55 -9.44
C VAL A 67 -14.42 -15.78 -10.03
N ALA A 68 -13.19 -16.11 -9.62
CA ALA A 68 -12.47 -17.27 -10.12
C ALA A 68 -13.23 -18.58 -9.86
N VAL A 69 -13.77 -18.76 -8.65
CA VAL A 69 -14.58 -19.94 -8.29
C VAL A 69 -15.89 -19.97 -9.06
N HIS A 70 -16.58 -18.83 -9.16
CA HIS A 70 -17.83 -18.74 -9.91
C HIS A 70 -17.62 -19.09 -11.40
N LEU A 71 -16.55 -18.55 -11.99
CA LEU A 71 -16.16 -18.83 -13.37
C LEU A 71 -15.82 -20.31 -13.56
N ALA A 72 -15.06 -20.89 -12.63
CA ALA A 72 -14.71 -22.31 -12.64
C ALA A 72 -15.96 -23.19 -12.58
N LEU A 73 -16.88 -22.93 -11.65
CA LEU A 73 -18.14 -23.68 -11.56
C LEU A 73 -19.03 -23.53 -12.79
N THR A 74 -19.01 -22.35 -13.43
CA THR A 74 -19.83 -22.08 -14.63
C THR A 74 -19.28 -22.75 -15.89
N TYR A 75 -17.96 -22.92 -16.01
CA TYR A 75 -17.34 -23.54 -17.19
C TYR A 75 -16.94 -25.01 -17.01
N LEU A 76 -16.83 -25.51 -15.78
CA LEU A 76 -16.47 -26.91 -15.47
C LEU A 76 -17.67 -27.76 -15.02
N GLY A 77 -18.83 -27.14 -14.77
CA GLY A 77 -20.11 -27.81 -14.55
C GLY A 77 -20.94 -27.87 -15.82
#